data_AF-A0A1Y1WZG6-F1
#
_entry.id   AF-A0A1Y1WZG6-F1
#
_cell.length_a   1.000
_cell.length_b   1.000
_cell.length_c   1.000
_cell.angle_alpha   90.00
_cell.angle_beta   90.00
_cell.angle_gamma   90.00
#
_symmetry.space_group_name_H-M   'P 1'
#
loop_
_entity.id
_entity.type
_entity.pdbx_description
1 polymer ?
#
loop_
_entity_poly.entity_id
_entity_poly.type
_entity_poly.pdbx_seq_one_letter_code
_entity_poly.pdbx_strand_id
1 'polypeptide(L)'
;WKPVSGQFTCISVGMRNNIWAVDVEGDAYYQLQDNVWVKDGKSHGFKCVNVGSDGVIWGLDLSGYLWQRAENGWRNVQGNLKSIAVGNAENIWAITVYNQVYQYTSQYGWKIVPRVRLNSITVGNDGAIWGTDSFMDVYRYAGNGKFTTESGKLRSVHTGNSNNIWGLGSDGSVW
;
A
#
# COMPACT_ATOMS: atom_id res chain seq x y z
N TRP A 1 11.12 5.08 20.70
CA TRP A 1 10.22 3.96 20.35
C TRP A 1 9.54 3.46 21.60
N LYS A 2 8.19 3.38 21.62
CA LYS A 2 7.43 2.75 22.70
C LYS A 2 6.93 1.40 22.20
N PRO A 3 7.27 0.26 22.84
CA PRO A 3 6.78 -1.04 22.40
C PRO A 3 5.27 -1.10 22.58
N VAL A 4 4.58 -1.61 21.56
CA VAL A 4 3.16 -1.92 21.61
C VAL A 4 3.02 -3.44 21.61
N SER A 5 2.17 -3.98 22.47
CA SER A 5 1.93 -5.42 22.57
C SER A 5 1.25 -5.94 21.30
N GLY A 6 1.79 -7.01 20.72
CA GLY A 6 1.27 -7.66 19.51
C GLY A 6 2.43 -8.18 18.65
N GLN A 7 2.19 -9.25 17.88
CA GLN A 7 3.12 -9.75 16.86
C GLN A 7 2.55 -9.42 15.49
N PHE A 8 2.97 -8.29 14.92
CA PHE A 8 2.47 -7.82 13.63
C PHE A 8 3.47 -8.06 12.50
N THR A 9 2.97 -8.50 11.35
CA THR A 9 3.74 -8.71 10.12
C THR A 9 3.65 -7.50 9.18
N CYS A 10 2.60 -6.70 9.32
CA CYS A 10 2.39 -5.46 8.56
C CYS A 10 1.72 -4.40 9.44
N ILE A 11 2.10 -3.14 9.23
CA ILE A 11 1.44 -1.96 9.81
C ILE A 11 1.26 -0.89 8.73
N SER A 12 0.13 -0.21 8.74
CA SER A 12 -0.19 0.90 7.85
C SER A 12 -0.81 2.04 8.64
N VAL A 13 -0.40 3.28 8.31
CA VAL A 13 -0.80 4.50 9.00
C VAL A 13 -1.32 5.47 7.95
N GLY A 14 -2.63 5.72 7.93
CA GLY A 14 -3.25 6.67 7.00
C GLY A 14 -3.34 8.07 7.59
N MET A 15 -3.78 8.15 8.85
CA MET A 15 -3.85 9.38 9.64
C MET A 15 -3.68 9.09 11.13
N ARG A 16 -3.57 10.13 11.97
CA ARG A 16 -3.24 10.02 13.42
C ARG A 16 -4.09 9.01 14.18
N ASN A 17 -5.36 8.84 13.79
CA ASN A 17 -6.32 7.96 14.44
C ASN A 17 -6.80 6.81 13.55
N ASN A 18 -6.06 6.50 12.47
CA ASN A 18 -6.40 5.40 11.58
C ASN A 18 -5.14 4.60 11.26
N ILE A 19 -4.91 3.61 12.11
CA ILE A 19 -3.75 2.73 12.08
C ILE A 19 -4.27 1.31 12.03
N TRP A 20 -3.78 0.57 11.04
CA TRP A 20 -4.13 -0.83 10.81
C TRP A 20 -2.88 -1.69 10.90
N ALA A 21 -3.04 -2.89 11.42
CA ALA A 21 -1.99 -3.89 11.47
C ALA A 21 -2.53 -5.28 11.15
N VAL A 22 -1.64 -6.16 10.73
CA VAL A 22 -1.93 -7.56 10.46
C VAL A 22 -0.98 -8.43 11.26
N ASP A 23 -1.49 -9.45 11.94
CA ASP A 23 -0.67 -10.39 12.73
C ASP A 23 -0.07 -11.52 11.88
N VAL A 24 0.55 -12.49 12.55
CA VAL A 24 1.17 -13.66 11.89
C VAL A 24 0.14 -14.65 11.36
N GLU A 25 -1.07 -14.68 11.93
CA GLU A 25 -2.19 -15.49 11.45
C GLU A 25 -2.94 -14.83 10.27
N GLY A 26 -2.64 -13.56 9.98
CA GLY A 26 -3.30 -12.79 8.92
C GLY A 26 -4.60 -12.13 9.37
N ASP A 27 -4.80 -11.95 10.67
CA ASP A 27 -5.92 -11.20 11.24
C ASP A 27 -5.63 -9.70 11.17
N ALA A 28 -6.64 -8.92 10.75
CA ALA A 28 -6.57 -7.47 10.71
C ALA A 28 -6.98 -6.86 12.06
N TYR A 29 -6.25 -5.85 12.51
CA TYR A 29 -6.53 -5.07 13.70
C TYR A 29 -6.54 -3.58 13.37
N TYR A 30 -7.40 -2.83 14.02
CA TYR A 30 -7.35 -1.37 14.04
C TYR A 30 -7.00 -0.87 15.44
N GLN A 31 -6.29 0.25 15.49
CA GLN A 31 -5.89 0.87 16.75
C GLN A 31 -6.94 1.89 17.21
N LEU A 32 -7.37 1.76 18.45
CA LEU A 32 -8.17 2.76 19.17
C LEU A 32 -7.27 3.80 19.85
N GLN A 33 -7.90 4.80 20.49
CA GLN A 33 -7.20 5.69 21.41
C GLN A 33 -6.51 4.87 22.52
N ASP A 34 -5.42 5.42 23.09
CA ASP A 34 -4.59 4.80 24.12
C ASP A 34 -3.76 3.56 23.71
N ASN A 35 -3.62 3.29 22.40
CA ASN A 35 -2.87 2.15 21.83
C ASN A 35 -3.51 0.77 22.06
N VAL A 36 -4.82 0.72 22.25
CA VAL A 36 -5.56 -0.54 22.31
C VAL A 36 -5.80 -1.05 20.89
N TRP A 37 -5.45 -2.31 20.62
CA TRP A 37 -5.70 -2.96 19.33
C TRP A 37 -6.95 -3.83 19.40
N VAL A 38 -7.82 -3.69 18.41
CA VAL A 38 -9.06 -4.46 18.30
C VAL A 38 -9.08 -5.21 16.98
N LYS A 39 -9.33 -6.52 17.04
CA LYS A 39 -9.46 -7.38 15.86
C LYS A 39 -10.70 -7.00 15.06
N ASP A 40 -10.54 -6.84 13.75
CA ASP A 40 -11.62 -6.50 12.82
C ASP A 40 -12.30 -7.76 12.28
N GLY A 41 -13.21 -8.32 13.07
CA GLY A 41 -14.08 -9.41 12.62
C GLY A 41 -13.33 -10.71 12.30
N LYS A 42 -13.72 -11.36 11.19
CA LYS A 42 -13.17 -12.65 10.77
C LYS A 42 -11.84 -12.46 10.04
N SER A 43 -10.93 -13.41 10.22
CA SER A 43 -9.71 -13.48 9.43
C SER A 43 -10.01 -13.71 7.95
N HIS A 44 -9.21 -13.08 7.10
CA HIS A 44 -9.15 -13.36 5.67
C HIS A 44 -7.76 -13.85 5.24
N GLY A 45 -6.85 -14.13 6.19
CA GLY A 45 -5.47 -14.51 5.88
C GLY A 45 -4.68 -13.37 5.22
N PHE A 46 -4.83 -12.16 5.75
CA PHE A 46 -4.20 -10.98 5.17
C PHE A 46 -2.67 -11.10 5.21
N LYS A 47 -2.04 -10.71 4.11
CA LYS A 47 -0.61 -10.39 4.06
C LYS A 47 -0.37 -8.98 4.58
N CYS A 48 -1.24 -8.05 4.20
CA CYS A 48 -1.19 -6.66 4.63
C CYS A 48 -2.56 -5.99 4.51
N VAL A 49 -2.76 -4.95 5.31
CA VAL A 49 -3.87 -4.01 5.20
C VAL A 49 -3.29 -2.61 5.06
N ASN A 50 -3.76 -1.86 4.06
CA ASN A 50 -3.36 -0.49 3.79
C ASN A 50 -4.54 0.45 3.98
N VAL A 51 -4.26 1.60 4.60
CA VAL A 51 -5.26 2.60 4.94
C VAL A 51 -4.88 3.97 4.38
N GLY A 52 -5.82 4.61 3.71
CA GLY A 52 -5.68 5.96 3.18
C GLY A 52 -5.99 7.02 4.22
N SER A 53 -5.62 8.26 3.90
CA SER A 53 -5.81 9.43 4.77
C SER A 53 -7.27 9.83 4.95
N ASP A 54 -8.14 9.48 4.01
CA ASP A 54 -9.59 9.65 4.06
C ASP A 54 -10.33 8.45 4.70
N GLY A 55 -9.57 7.46 5.16
CA GLY A 55 -10.11 6.28 5.82
C GLY A 55 -10.54 5.15 4.89
N VAL A 56 -10.29 5.24 3.58
CA VAL A 56 -10.43 4.07 2.71
C VAL A 56 -9.44 2.98 3.13
N ILE A 57 -9.89 1.72 3.18
CA ILE A 57 -9.07 0.60 3.65
C ILE A 57 -9.15 -0.55 2.64
N TRP A 58 -7.98 -1.08 2.29
CA TRP A 58 -7.84 -2.23 1.41
C TRP A 58 -6.88 -3.26 2.00
N GLY A 59 -7.21 -4.53 1.85
CA GLY A 59 -6.42 -5.67 2.31
C GLY A 59 -5.96 -6.50 1.12
N LEU A 60 -4.74 -7.04 1.22
CA LEU A 60 -4.22 -8.03 0.30
C LEU A 60 -3.97 -9.30 1.10
N ASP A 61 -4.53 -10.42 0.67
CA ASP A 61 -4.30 -11.72 1.31
C ASP A 61 -3.07 -12.44 0.78
N LEU A 62 -2.66 -13.50 1.48
CA LEU A 62 -1.51 -14.33 1.10
C LEU A 62 -1.70 -15.07 -0.24
N SER A 63 -2.94 -15.23 -0.70
CA SER A 63 -3.26 -15.81 -2.02
C SER A 63 -3.21 -14.80 -3.16
N GLY A 64 -2.98 -13.51 -2.84
CA GLY A 64 -2.95 -12.42 -3.80
C GLY A 64 -4.33 -11.82 -4.12
N TYR A 65 -5.38 -12.22 -3.42
CA TYR A 65 -6.69 -11.60 -3.59
C TYR A 65 -6.80 -10.30 -2.84
N LEU A 66 -7.52 -9.38 -3.48
CA LEU A 66 -7.75 -8.07 -2.95
C LEU A 66 -9.09 -8.00 -2.24
N TRP A 67 -9.11 -7.31 -1.11
CA TRP A 67 -10.28 -7.09 -0.28
C TRP A 67 -10.47 -5.61 -0.02
N GLN A 68 -11.70 -5.12 -0.19
CA GLN A 68 -12.07 -3.75 0.15
C GLN A 68 -12.87 -3.77 1.44
N ARG A 69 -12.53 -2.88 2.38
CA ARG A 69 -13.34 -2.69 3.58
C ARG A 69 -14.62 -1.93 3.24
N ALA A 70 -15.75 -2.48 3.65
CA ALA A 70 -17.08 -1.86 3.61
C ALA A 70 -17.67 -1.79 5.02
N GLU A 71 -18.83 -1.14 5.17
CA GLU A 71 -19.50 -0.93 6.46
C GLU A 71 -19.72 -2.24 7.24
N ASN A 72 -20.12 -3.31 6.53
CA ASN A 72 -20.47 -4.59 7.15
C ASN A 72 -19.38 -5.67 6.98
N GLY A 73 -18.14 -5.27 6.75
CA GLY A 73 -16.99 -6.18 6.68
C GLY A 73 -16.21 -6.08 5.36
N TRP A 74 -15.52 -7.15 5.00
CA TRP A 74 -14.63 -7.18 3.84
C TRP A 74 -15.31 -7.76 2.60
N ARG A 75 -15.17 -7.07 1.47
CA ARG A 75 -15.60 -7.54 0.16
C ARG A 75 -14.41 -7.98 -0.68
N ASN A 76 -14.41 -9.22 -1.14
CA ASN A 76 -13.41 -9.70 -2.10
C ASN A 76 -13.63 -9.04 -3.46
N VAL A 77 -12.57 -8.48 -4.04
CA VAL A 77 -12.57 -7.79 -5.35
C VAL A 77 -11.93 -8.68 -6.44
N GLN A 78 -11.38 -9.84 -6.05
CA GLN A 78 -10.57 -10.75 -6.87
C GLN A 78 -9.34 -10.10 -7.52
N GLY A 79 -8.29 -10.88 -7.75
CA GLY A 79 -7.04 -10.39 -8.32
C GLY A 79 -5.87 -11.34 -8.07
N ASN A 80 -4.76 -11.11 -8.78
CA ASN A 80 -3.48 -11.79 -8.52
C ASN A 80 -2.41 -10.72 -8.31
N LEU A 81 -2.48 -10.09 -7.13
CA LEU A 81 -1.68 -8.92 -6.78
C LEU A 81 -0.50 -9.30 -5.89
N LYS A 82 0.61 -8.62 -6.13
CA LYS A 82 1.84 -8.72 -5.34
C LYS A 82 1.85 -7.69 -4.20
N SER A 83 1.35 -6.48 -4.49
CA SER A 83 1.25 -5.37 -3.55
C SER A 83 0.14 -4.40 -3.93
N ILE A 84 -0.31 -3.63 -2.94
CA ILE A 84 -1.23 -2.50 -3.07
C ILE A 84 -0.66 -1.33 -2.26
N ALA A 85 -0.87 -0.10 -2.74
CA ALA A 85 -0.57 1.14 -2.06
C ALA A 85 -1.82 2.04 -2.09
N VAL A 86 -2.16 2.61 -0.93
CA VAL A 86 -3.39 3.37 -0.72
C VAL A 86 -3.02 4.71 -0.09
N GLY A 87 -3.21 5.80 -0.83
CA GLY A 87 -3.06 7.16 -0.28
C GLY A 87 -4.41 7.71 0.20
N ASN A 88 -5.43 7.62 -0.64
CA ASN A 88 -6.83 8.00 -0.38
C ASN A 88 -7.73 7.31 -1.44
N ALA A 89 -9.04 7.50 -1.40
CA ALA A 89 -10.00 6.87 -2.31
C ALA A 89 -9.78 7.20 -3.79
N GLU A 90 -9.11 8.31 -4.10
CA GLU A 90 -8.76 8.72 -5.47
C GLU A 90 -7.38 8.20 -5.92
N ASN A 91 -6.54 7.76 -4.97
CA ASN A 91 -5.17 7.34 -5.20
C ASN A 91 -4.91 5.97 -4.59
N ILE A 92 -5.43 4.95 -5.27
CA ILE A 92 -5.21 3.53 -4.96
C ILE A 92 -4.51 2.88 -6.15
N TRP A 93 -3.40 2.19 -5.86
CA TRP A 93 -2.51 1.63 -6.87
C TRP A 93 -2.12 0.20 -6.50
N ALA A 94 -1.98 -0.67 -7.50
CA ALA A 94 -1.62 -2.06 -7.30
C ALA A 94 -0.58 -2.53 -8.30
N ILE A 95 0.19 -3.53 -7.89
CA ILE A 95 1.14 -4.24 -8.73
C ILE A 95 0.72 -5.72 -8.79
N THR A 96 0.63 -6.26 -9.99
CA THR A 96 0.36 -7.71 -10.19
C THR A 96 1.63 -8.54 -9.97
N VAL A 97 1.49 -9.86 -9.84
CA VAL A 97 2.65 -10.78 -9.78
C VAL A 97 3.58 -10.70 -11.00
N TYR A 98 3.09 -10.17 -12.13
CA TYR A 98 3.88 -9.91 -13.34
C TYR A 98 4.48 -8.49 -13.38
N ASN A 99 4.52 -7.78 -12.25
CA ASN A 99 4.96 -6.39 -12.13
C ASN A 99 4.15 -5.39 -12.98
N GLN A 100 2.93 -5.72 -13.41
CA GLN A 100 2.07 -4.75 -14.12
C GLN A 100 1.45 -3.80 -13.11
N VAL A 101 1.40 -2.51 -13.47
CA VAL A 101 0.85 -1.46 -12.61
C VAL A 101 -0.60 -1.19 -12.97
N TYR A 102 -1.47 -1.13 -11.97
CA TYR A 102 -2.86 -0.77 -12.10
C TYR A 102 -3.21 0.40 -11.18
N GLN A 103 -4.02 1.32 -11.68
CA GLN A 103 -4.62 2.41 -10.92
C GLN A 103 -6.11 2.11 -10.73
N TYR A 104 -6.62 2.25 -9.51
CA TYR A 104 -8.04 2.15 -9.23
C TYR A 104 -8.70 3.52 -9.39
N THR A 105 -9.86 3.54 -10.04
CA THR A 105 -10.72 4.72 -10.18
C THR A 105 -12.14 4.34 -9.79
N SER A 106 -12.86 5.24 -9.13
CA SER A 106 -14.27 5.01 -8.77
C SER A 106 -15.16 4.82 -10.00
N GLN A 107 -14.81 5.47 -11.12
CA GLN A 107 -15.58 5.43 -12.37
C GLN A 107 -15.42 4.13 -13.16
N TYR A 108 -14.20 3.59 -13.25
CA TYR A 108 -13.89 2.46 -14.14
C TYR A 108 -13.32 1.24 -13.42
N GLY A 109 -13.15 1.30 -12.10
CA GLY A 109 -12.42 0.30 -11.34
C GLY A 109 -10.93 0.31 -11.69
N TRP A 110 -10.32 -0.89 -11.75
CA TRP A 110 -8.90 -1.07 -12.00
C TRP A 110 -8.55 -0.89 -13.48
N LYS A 111 -7.65 0.06 -13.77
CA LYS A 111 -7.12 0.33 -15.10
C LYS A 111 -5.63 0.06 -15.15
N ILE A 112 -5.18 -0.67 -16.16
CA ILE A 112 -3.75 -0.89 -16.39
C ILE A 112 -3.05 0.40 -16.79
N VAL A 113 -1.87 0.64 -16.23
CA VAL A 113 -0.98 1.72 -16.63
C VAL A 113 0.05 1.17 -17.63
N PRO A 114 -0.03 1.58 -18.90
CA PRO A 114 0.79 0.98 -19.95
C PRO A 114 2.25 1.43 -19.85
N ARG A 115 3.15 0.65 -20.47
CA ARG A 115 4.58 0.99 -20.66
C ARG A 115 5.41 1.15 -19.38
N VAL A 116 4.90 0.70 -18.23
CA VAL A 116 5.65 0.65 -16.98
C VAL A 116 5.48 -0.72 -16.32
N ARG A 117 6.55 -1.22 -15.71
CA ARG A 117 6.51 -2.36 -14.80
C ARG A 117 7.26 -2.00 -13.53
N LEU A 118 6.60 -2.16 -12.38
CA LEU A 118 7.18 -1.81 -11.09
C LEU A 118 7.23 -3.03 -10.19
N ASN A 119 8.29 -3.11 -9.39
CA ASN A 119 8.48 -4.08 -8.33
C ASN A 119 7.89 -3.59 -7.00
N SER A 120 7.91 -2.26 -6.76
CA SER A 120 7.29 -1.61 -5.61
C SER A 120 6.59 -0.31 -6.02
N ILE A 121 5.54 0.07 -5.29
CA ILE A 121 4.81 1.32 -5.48
C ILE A 121 4.39 1.87 -4.12
N THR A 122 4.38 3.19 -4.00
CA THR A 122 3.95 3.91 -2.81
C THR A 122 3.17 5.15 -3.24
N VAL A 123 2.26 5.58 -2.37
CA VAL A 123 1.37 6.72 -2.60
C VAL A 123 1.39 7.59 -1.36
N GLY A 124 1.74 8.86 -1.53
CA GLY A 124 1.69 9.87 -0.47
C GLY A 124 0.28 10.39 -0.28
N ASN A 125 0.02 10.98 0.88
CA ASN A 125 -1.29 11.55 1.23
C ASN A 125 -1.74 12.65 0.24
N ASP A 126 -0.79 13.39 -0.33
CA ASP A 126 -1.05 14.43 -1.34
C ASP A 126 -1.15 13.90 -2.79
N GLY A 127 -1.17 12.57 -2.97
CA GLY A 127 -1.27 11.93 -4.28
C GLY A 127 0.07 11.79 -4.99
N ALA A 128 1.20 12.12 -4.36
CA ALA A 128 2.52 11.83 -4.93
C ALA A 128 2.71 10.31 -5.05
N ILE A 129 2.93 9.80 -6.27
CA ILE A 129 3.08 8.36 -6.52
C ILE A 129 4.48 8.08 -7.03
N TRP A 130 5.14 7.12 -6.38
CA TRP A 130 6.50 6.70 -6.70
C TRP A 130 6.59 5.19 -6.71
N GLY A 131 7.58 4.66 -7.41
CA GLY A 131 7.86 3.24 -7.37
C GLY A 131 9.25 2.91 -7.87
N THR A 132 9.61 1.64 -7.72
CA THR A 132 10.87 1.10 -8.25
C THR A 132 10.59 -0.10 -9.10
N ASP A 133 11.38 -0.32 -10.15
CA ASP A 133 11.30 -1.55 -10.94
C ASP A 133 12.22 -2.66 -10.40
N SER A 134 12.33 -3.78 -11.14
CA SER A 134 13.19 -4.90 -10.75
C SER A 134 14.69 -4.62 -10.93
N PHE A 135 15.06 -3.57 -11.66
CA PHE A 135 16.44 -3.09 -11.81
C PHE A 135 16.77 -1.94 -10.85
N MET A 136 15.90 -1.70 -9.87
CA MET A 136 16.00 -0.64 -8.88
C MET A 136 15.90 0.78 -9.47
N ASP A 137 15.48 0.94 -10.72
CA ASP A 137 15.22 2.26 -11.29
C ASP A 137 14.05 2.91 -10.57
N VAL A 138 14.20 4.20 -10.26
CA VAL A 138 13.19 4.98 -9.53
C VAL A 138 12.28 5.67 -10.53
N TYR A 139 10.97 5.57 -10.30
CA TYR A 139 9.95 6.15 -11.15
C TYR A 139 9.05 7.08 -10.33
N ARG A 140 8.77 8.27 -10.87
CA ARG A 140 7.76 9.20 -10.37
C ARG A 140 6.58 9.24 -11.32
N TYR A 141 5.36 9.23 -10.80
CA TYR A 141 4.16 9.41 -11.62
C TYR A 141 4.05 10.87 -12.09
N ALA A 142 3.93 11.07 -13.40
CA ALA A 142 3.84 12.38 -14.04
C ALA A 142 2.40 12.75 -14.44
N GLY A 143 1.41 11.95 -14.04
CA GLY A 143 0.01 12.13 -14.45
C GLY A 143 -0.34 11.41 -15.76
N ASN A 144 -1.64 11.35 -16.05
CA ASN A 144 -2.18 10.80 -17.30
C ASN A 144 -1.66 9.40 -17.68
N GLY A 145 -1.45 8.53 -16.68
CA GLY A 145 -0.98 7.16 -16.90
C GLY A 145 0.49 7.06 -17.32
N LYS A 146 1.33 8.06 -16.98
CA LYS A 146 2.76 8.07 -17.33
C LYS A 146 3.65 8.17 -16.09
N PHE A 147 4.76 7.44 -16.12
CA PHE A 147 5.84 7.55 -15.15
C PHE A 147 7.10 8.11 -15.84
N THR A 148 7.86 8.92 -15.11
CA THR A 148 9.20 9.39 -15.51
C THR A 148 10.25 8.73 -14.63
N THR A 149 11.38 8.35 -15.23
CA THR A 149 12.54 7.85 -14.49
C THR A 149 13.24 9.01 -13.80
N GLU A 150 13.59 8.82 -12.54
CA GLU A 150 14.41 9.74 -11.76
C GLU A 150 15.81 9.13 -11.57
N SER A 151 16.83 9.97 -11.41
CA SER A 151 18.20 9.47 -11.22
C SER A 151 18.36 8.77 -9.87
N GLY A 152 19.09 7.67 -9.86
CA GLY A 152 19.39 6.91 -8.64
C GLY A 152 18.88 5.47 -8.71
N LYS A 153 19.26 4.66 -7.73
CA LYS A 153 18.85 3.26 -7.62
C LYS A 153 18.37 2.98 -6.20
N LEU A 154 17.13 2.54 -6.06
CA LEU A 154 16.54 2.19 -4.77
C LEU A 154 15.84 0.85 -4.85
N ARG A 155 15.98 0.05 -3.80
CA ARG A 155 15.29 -1.23 -3.66
C ARG A 155 13.80 -1.02 -3.43
N SER A 156 13.45 -0.05 -2.60
CA SER A 156 12.07 0.35 -2.31
C SER A 156 11.99 1.83 -1.98
N VAL A 157 10.82 2.40 -2.22
CA VAL A 157 10.46 3.77 -1.85
C VAL A 157 9.24 3.77 -0.94
N HIS A 158 9.19 4.67 0.03
CA HIS A 158 8.04 4.90 0.90
C HIS A 158 7.74 6.39 0.96
N THR A 159 6.50 6.76 0.69
CA THR A 159 6.08 8.17 0.63
C THR A 159 5.02 8.45 1.68
N GLY A 160 5.25 9.48 2.49
CA GLY A 160 4.20 10.08 3.33
C GLY A 160 3.47 11.20 2.59
N ASN A 161 4.21 12.01 1.83
CA ASN A 161 3.73 13.06 0.92
C ASN A 161 4.86 13.45 -0.07
N SER A 162 4.62 14.37 -1.00
CA SER A 162 5.59 14.87 -1.97
C SER A 162 6.88 15.45 -1.37
N ASN A 163 6.84 15.90 -0.12
CA ASN A 163 7.99 16.45 0.61
C ASN A 163 8.63 15.44 1.58
N ASN A 164 8.09 14.23 1.68
CA ASN A 164 8.51 13.23 2.65
C ASN A 164 8.57 11.85 1.98
N ILE A 165 9.67 11.62 1.27
CA ILE A 165 9.96 10.44 0.47
C ILE A 165 11.22 9.80 1.04
N TRP A 166 11.14 8.53 1.41
CA TRP A 166 12.25 7.76 1.92
C TRP A 166 12.62 6.66 0.93
N GLY A 167 13.91 6.46 0.73
CA GLY A 167 14.47 5.42 -0.11
C GLY A 167 15.26 4.40 0.70
N LEU A 168 15.13 3.12 0.37
CA LEU A 168 16.02 2.07 0.86
C LEU A 168 16.97 1.64 -0.26
N GLY A 169 18.27 1.79 -0.06
CA GLY A 169 19.32 1.31 -0.95
C GLY A 169 19.45 -0.23 -0.95
N SER A 170 20.22 -0.78 -1.89
CA SER A 170 20.52 -2.23 -1.92
C SER A 170 21.40 -2.67 -0.74
N ASP A 171 22.19 -1.76 -0.18
CA ASP A 171 23.09 -1.93 0.95
C ASP A 171 22.40 -1.75 2.32
N GLY A 172 21.10 -1.43 2.32
CA GLY A 172 20.34 -1.14 3.54
C GLY A 172 20.43 0.32 4.00
N SER A 173 21.12 1.19 3.26
CA SER A 173 21.16 2.63 3.54
C SER A 173 19.78 3.26 3.36
N VAL A 174 19.41 4.18 4.23
CA VAL A 174 18.15 4.95 4.17
C VAL A 174 18.46 6.36 3.68
N TRP A 175 17.73 6.81 2.67
CA TRP A 175 17.84 8.11 2.02
C TRP A 175 16.57 8.92 2.20
#